data_AF-A0A7J4RRM4-F1
#
_entry.id   AF-A0A7J4RRM4-F1
#
_cell.length_a   1.000
_cell.length_b   1.000
_cell.length_c   1.000
_cell.angle_alpha   90.00
_cell.angle_beta   90.00
_cell.angle_gamma   90.00
#
_symmetry.space_group_name_H-M   'P 1'
#
loop_
_entity.id
_entity.type
_entity.pdbx_description
1 polymer ?
#
loop_
_entity_poly.entity_id
_entity_poly.type
_entity_poly.pdbx_seq_one_letter_code
_entity_poly.pdbx_strand_id
1 'polypeptide(L)'
;MFIGLMPLAAAQNSTYTAPPNWIKKNAKWWSEGLVEDRYFVQGIQFLIQKGIMKITPTKSSDKQSEEKIPQWVKNNVGWWADDEISDGDFVSGIQYLISRGIMKVNPPPTAKKDQPSDY
;
A
#
# COMPACT_ATOMS: atom_id res chain seq x y z
N MET A 1 8.91 17.26 -21.79
CA MET A 1 9.52 17.45 -20.47
C MET A 1 8.64 18.42 -19.69
N PHE A 2 7.70 17.91 -18.88
CA PHE A 2 6.77 18.75 -18.13
C PHE A 2 7.27 18.91 -16.70
N ILE A 3 7.86 20.07 -16.44
CA ILE A 3 8.07 20.63 -15.10
C ILE A 3 6.80 21.39 -14.73
N GLY A 4 5.89 20.69 -14.04
CA GLY A 4 4.71 21.30 -13.41
C GLY A 4 4.99 21.49 -11.93
N LEU A 5 5.21 22.75 -11.53
CA LEU A 5 5.36 23.17 -10.14
C LEU A 5 3.99 23.05 -9.45
N MET A 6 3.75 21.94 -8.72
CA MET A 6 2.59 21.83 -7.83
C MET A 6 2.77 22.77 -6.63
N PRO A 7 1.73 23.52 -6.22
CA PRO A 7 1.79 24.33 -5.02
C PRO A 7 1.92 23.45 -3.78
N LEU A 8 2.64 23.95 -2.79
CA LEU A 8 2.83 23.38 -1.45
C LEU A 8 1.49 23.35 -0.69
N ALA A 9 0.59 22.45 -1.07
CA ALA A 9 -0.61 22.13 -0.32
C ALA A 9 -0.24 21.10 0.75
N ALA A 10 -0.17 21.57 2.00
CA ALA A 10 -0.12 20.81 3.26
C ALA A 10 0.67 19.50 3.22
N ALA A 11 1.83 19.47 3.89
CA ALA A 11 2.46 18.22 4.32
C ALA A 11 1.41 17.38 5.07
N GLN A 12 0.75 16.46 4.35
CA GLN A 12 -0.02 15.42 4.98
C GLN A 12 1.04 14.61 5.72
N ASN A 13 1.03 14.70 7.05
CA ASN A 13 1.79 13.80 7.89
C ASN A 13 1.25 12.39 7.61
N SER A 14 1.81 11.73 6.59
CA SER A 14 1.52 10.35 6.25
C SER A 14 2.01 9.52 7.43
N THR A 15 1.11 9.26 8.39
CA THR A 15 1.40 8.45 9.57
C THR A 15 1.36 6.99 9.19
N TYR A 16 2.24 6.57 8.28
CA TYR A 16 2.52 5.15 8.09
C TYR A 16 3.50 4.70 9.17
N THR A 17 3.37 3.45 9.60
CA THR A 17 4.40 2.79 10.39
C THR A 17 5.34 2.11 9.41
N ALA A 18 6.65 2.33 9.55
CA ALA A 18 7.67 1.72 8.72
C ALA A 18 7.43 0.20 8.62
N PRO A 19 7.36 -0.38 7.41
CA PRO A 19 7.19 -1.81 7.27
C PRO A 19 8.35 -2.56 7.95
N PRO A 20 8.10 -3.69 8.63
CA PRO A 20 9.17 -4.45 9.25
C PRO A 20 10.23 -4.90 8.23
N ASN A 21 11.52 -4.85 8.58
CA ASN A 21 12.63 -5.21 7.68
C ASN A 21 12.51 -6.62 7.08
N TRP A 22 11.90 -7.59 7.80
CA TRP A 22 11.71 -8.95 7.27
C TRP A 22 10.76 -8.99 6.05
N ILE A 23 9.98 -7.94 5.81
CA ILE A 23 9.14 -7.80 4.62
C ILE A 23 9.96 -7.50 3.37
N LYS A 24 11.11 -6.81 3.48
CA LYS A 24 11.95 -6.46 2.32
C LYS A 24 12.41 -7.70 1.55
N LYS A 25 12.73 -8.79 2.25
CA LYS A 25 13.09 -10.06 1.60
C LYS A 25 11.94 -10.64 0.76
N ASN A 26 10.71 -10.59 1.28
CA ASN A 26 9.52 -11.05 0.56
C ASN A 26 9.17 -10.12 -0.61
N ALA A 27 9.37 -8.81 -0.44
CA ALA A 27 9.22 -7.81 -1.49
C ALA A 27 10.21 -8.04 -2.64
N LYS A 28 11.47 -8.38 -2.34
CA LYS A 28 12.48 -8.72 -3.35
C LYS A 28 12.10 -9.96 -4.15
N TRP A 29 11.74 -11.05 -3.46
CA TRP A 29 11.31 -12.27 -4.15
C TRP A 29 10.05 -12.06 -4.99
N TRP A 30 9.13 -11.23 -4.51
CA TRP A 30 7.95 -10.86 -5.29
C TRP A 30 8.35 -10.09 -6.54
N SER A 31 9.19 -9.05 -6.43
CA SER A 31 9.60 -8.23 -7.58
C SER A 31 10.37 -9.02 -8.64
N GLU A 32 11.15 -10.02 -8.23
CA GLU A 32 11.86 -10.96 -9.11
C GLU A 32 10.96 -12.04 -9.72
N GLY A 33 9.69 -12.12 -9.30
CA GLY A 33 8.75 -13.13 -9.79
C GLY A 33 8.92 -14.52 -9.16
N LEU A 34 9.72 -14.64 -8.10
CA LEU A 34 9.88 -15.87 -7.31
C LEU A 34 8.67 -16.12 -6.40
N VAL A 35 7.91 -15.07 -6.09
CA VAL A 35 6.64 -15.13 -5.34
C VAL A 35 5.52 -14.62 -6.24
N GLU A 36 4.40 -15.35 -6.27
CA GLU A 36 3.21 -14.94 -7.01
C GLU A 36 2.50 -13.74 -6.33
N ASP A 37 1.86 -12.91 -7.15
CA ASP A 37 1.12 -11.72 -6.72
C ASP A 37 0.15 -11.99 -5.55
N ARG A 38 -0.57 -13.11 -5.59
CA ARG A 38 -1.54 -13.48 -4.53
C ARG A 38 -0.89 -13.60 -3.14
N TYR A 39 0.33 -14.13 -3.05
CA TYR A 39 1.00 -14.35 -1.76
C TYR A 39 1.56 -13.04 -1.21
N PHE A 40 2.10 -12.20 -2.08
CA PHE A 40 2.54 -10.86 -1.70
C PHE A 40 1.36 -10.01 -1.21
N VAL A 41 0.25 -9.99 -1.96
CA VAL A 41 -0.98 -9.27 -1.59
C VAL A 41 -1.52 -9.74 -0.23
N GLN A 42 -1.59 -11.05 0.01
CA GLN A 42 -2.03 -11.61 1.29
C GLN A 42 -1.14 -11.16 2.45
N GLY A 43 0.18 -11.12 2.26
CA GLY A 43 1.12 -10.62 3.27
C GLY A 43 0.84 -9.15 3.63
N ILE A 44 0.70 -8.28 2.64
CA ILE A 44 0.38 -6.86 2.86
C ILE A 44 -0.97 -6.69 3.57
N GLN A 45 -2.01 -7.39 3.11
CA GLN A 45 -3.33 -7.40 3.75
C GLN A 45 -3.25 -7.78 5.23
N PHE A 46 -2.50 -8.84 5.55
CA PHE A 46 -2.30 -9.29 6.93
C PHE A 46 -1.62 -8.21 7.79
N LEU A 47 -0.57 -7.56 7.28
CA LEU A 47 0.13 -6.49 8.02
C LEU A 47 -0.80 -5.32 8.34
N ILE A 48 -1.64 -4.94 7.37
CA ILE A 48 -2.63 -3.85 7.53
C ILE A 48 -3.69 -4.27 8.55
N GLN A 49 -4.24 -5.47 8.41
CA GLN A 49 -5.29 -5.99 9.29
C GLN A 49 -4.81 -6.13 10.75
N LYS A 50 -3.54 -6.52 10.96
CA LYS A 50 -2.93 -6.61 12.28
C LYS A 50 -2.45 -5.26 12.82
N GLY A 51 -2.56 -4.18 12.06
CA GLY A 51 -2.11 -2.85 12.45
C GLY A 51 -0.59 -2.70 12.55
N ILE A 52 0.17 -3.65 11.98
CA ILE A 52 1.63 -3.63 11.88
C ILE A 52 2.04 -2.59 10.83
N MET A 53 1.33 -2.57 9.70
CA MET A 53 1.45 -1.53 8.68
C MET A 53 0.22 -0.63 8.75
N LYS A 54 0.43 0.63 9.11
CA LYS A 54 -0.62 1.65 9.05
C LYS A 54 -0.57 2.33 7.70
N ILE A 55 -1.71 2.43 7.05
CA ILE A 55 -1.87 3.16 5.80
C ILE A 55 -2.96 4.19 6.04
N THR A 56 -2.72 5.44 5.66
CA THR A 56 -3.74 6.49 5.71
C THR A 56 -5.00 5.99 5.02
N PRO A 57 -6.21 6.19 5.61
CA PRO A 57 -7.46 5.73 5.03
C PRO A 57 -7.57 6.18 3.58
N THR A 58 -7.44 5.23 2.67
CA THR A 58 -7.64 5.46 1.25
C THR A 58 -9.02 4.92 0.94
N LYS A 59 -9.87 5.72 0.26
CA LYS A 59 -11.17 5.24 -0.21
C LYS A 59 -10.92 4.04 -1.11
N SER A 60 -11.22 2.85 -0.59
CA SER A 60 -11.14 1.63 -1.38
C SER A 60 -12.29 1.66 -2.38
N SER A 61 -12.04 1.27 -3.62
CA SER A 61 -13.13 1.05 -4.57
C SER A 61 -14.04 -0.06 -4.03
N ASP A 62 -15.35 0.19 -3.98
CA ASP A 62 -16.35 -0.83 -3.59
C ASP A 62 -16.35 -2.01 -4.58
N LYS A 63 -15.93 -1.76 -5.82
CA LYS A 63 -15.79 -2.77 -6.87
C LYS A 63 -14.40 -3.40 -6.83
N GLN A 64 -14.36 -4.73 -6.82
CA GLN A 64 -13.12 -5.46 -7.05
C GLN A 64 -12.71 -5.28 -8.51
N SER A 65 -11.47 -4.89 -8.73
CA SER A 65 -10.90 -4.86 -10.08
C SER A 65 -10.35 -6.24 -10.43
N GLU A 66 -10.52 -6.65 -11.69
CA GLU A 66 -9.83 -7.79 -12.29
C GLU A 66 -8.48 -7.37 -12.91
N GLU A 67 -8.13 -6.09 -12.80
CA GLU A 67 -6.85 -5.54 -13.26
C GLU A 67 -5.69 -6.20 -12.49
N LYS A 68 -4.69 -6.64 -13.25
CA LYS A 68 -3.45 -7.20 -12.68
C LYS A 68 -2.63 -6.10 -12.00
N ILE A 69 -1.74 -6.50 -11.10
CA ILE A 69 -0.80 -5.57 -10.48
C ILE A 69 0.09 -4.95 -11.58
N PRO A 70 0.15 -3.62 -11.70
CA PRO A 70 1.00 -2.98 -12.69
C PRO A 70 2.48 -3.19 -12.42
N GLN A 71 3.29 -3.31 -13.48
CA GLN A 71 4.73 -3.55 -13.34
C GLN A 71 5.47 -2.42 -12.62
N TRP A 72 5.03 -1.17 -12.73
CA TRP A 72 5.65 -0.07 -12.01
C TRP A 72 5.55 -0.25 -10.49
N VAL A 73 4.45 -0.84 -9.98
CA VAL A 73 4.30 -1.14 -8.55
C VAL A 73 5.30 -2.21 -8.17
N LYS A 74 5.43 -3.25 -9.00
CA LYS A 74 6.37 -4.35 -8.78
C LYS A 74 7.83 -3.88 -8.75
N ASN A 75 8.19 -2.98 -9.66
CA ASN A 75 9.52 -2.36 -9.69
C ASN A 75 9.77 -1.50 -8.45
N ASN A 76 8.81 -0.66 -8.05
CA ASN A 76 8.95 0.14 -6.83
C ASN A 76 9.18 -0.73 -5.59
N VAL A 77 8.46 -1.85 -5.46
CA VAL A 77 8.66 -2.77 -4.33
C VAL A 77 10.03 -3.45 -4.38
N GLY A 78 10.56 -3.73 -5.56
CA GLY A 78 11.94 -4.18 -5.74
C GLY A 78 12.95 -3.15 -5.26
N TRP A 79 12.85 -1.91 -5.75
CA TRP A 79 13.70 -0.80 -5.32
C TRP A 79 13.59 -0.52 -3.82
N TRP A 80 12.39 -0.68 -3.23
CA TRP A 80 12.20 -0.54 -1.80
C TRP A 80 12.91 -1.63 -1.00
N ALA A 81 12.91 -2.87 -1.53
CA ALA A 81 13.64 -3.97 -0.92
C ALA A 81 15.18 -3.78 -0.98
N ASP A 82 15.65 -3.03 -1.97
CA ASP A 82 17.06 -2.69 -2.18
C ASP A 82 17.47 -1.37 -1.52
N ASP A 83 16.61 -0.76 -0.69
CA ASP A 83 16.83 0.54 -0.04
C ASP A 83 17.01 1.72 -1.00
N GLU A 84 16.59 1.59 -2.27
CA GLU A 84 16.72 2.62 -3.31
C GLU A 84 15.58 3.66 -3.26
N ILE A 85 14.42 3.29 -2.73
CA ILE A 85 13.29 4.21 -2.51
C ILE A 85 12.80 4.15 -1.07
N SER A 86 12.10 5.21 -0.64
CA SER A 86 11.65 5.33 0.75
C SER A 86 10.47 4.41 1.07
N ASP A 87 10.24 4.17 2.36
CA ASP A 87 9.03 3.50 2.85
C ASP A 87 7.75 4.22 2.38
N GLY A 88 7.80 5.55 2.23
CA GLY A 88 6.68 6.36 1.72
C GLY A 88 6.36 6.06 0.26
N ASP A 89 7.38 5.84 -0.58
CA ASP A 89 7.21 5.49 -1.99
C ASP A 89 6.62 4.08 -2.14
N PHE A 90 7.08 3.15 -1.30
CA PHE A 90 6.50 1.83 -1.19
C PHE A 90 5.02 1.88 -0.77
N VAL A 91 4.71 2.60 0.32
CA VAL A 91 3.33 2.76 0.82
C VAL A 91 2.43 3.40 -0.23
N SER A 92 2.94 4.35 -1.01
CA SER A 92 2.19 4.99 -2.11
C SER A 92 1.79 3.98 -3.20
N GLY A 93 2.67 3.03 -3.52
CA GLY A 93 2.36 1.92 -4.41
C GLY A 93 1.22 1.03 -3.87
N ILE A 94 1.24 0.74 -2.57
CA ILE A 94 0.16 -0.04 -1.91
C ILE A 94 -1.17 0.74 -1.90
N GLN A 95 -1.13 2.05 -1.59
CA GLN A 95 -2.30 2.92 -1.63
C GLN A 95 -2.94 2.97 -3.01
N TYR A 96 -2.12 3.00 -4.06
CA TYR A 96 -2.61 2.92 -5.44
C TYR A 96 -3.42 1.64 -5.67
N LEU A 97 -2.87 0.48 -5.30
CA LEU A 97 -3.56 -0.81 -5.48
C LEU A 97 -4.90 -0.86 -4.75
N ILE A 98 -4.96 -0.27 -3.55
CA ILE A 98 -6.17 -0.18 -2.74
C ILE A 98 -7.20 0.75 -3.40
N SER A 99 -6.78 1.95 -3.83
CA SER A 99 -7.65 2.93 -4.47
C SER A 99 -8.28 2.43 -5.76
N ARG A 100 -7.54 1.59 -6.51
CA ARG A 100 -7.98 0.99 -7.77
C ARG A 100 -8.82 -0.28 -7.59
N GLY A 101 -9.00 -0.75 -6.36
CA GLY A 101 -9.71 -1.99 -6.06
C GLY A 101 -8.97 -3.26 -6.53
N ILE A 102 -7.68 -3.14 -6.88
CA ILE A 102 -6.79 -4.26 -7.23
C ILE A 102 -6.44 -5.05 -5.96
N MET A 103 -6.24 -4.34 -4.85
CA MET A 103 -6.07 -4.91 -3.52
C MET A 103 -7.22 -4.48 -2.63
N LYS A 104 -8.02 -5.42 -2.14
CA LYS A 104 -9.00 -5.14 -1.08
C LYS A 104 -8.36 -5.28 0.29
N VAL A 105 -8.60 -4.33 1.18
CA VAL A 105 -8.15 -4.42 2.56
C VAL A 105 -9.34 -4.24 3.48
N ASN A 106 -9.46 -5.12 4.47
CA ASN A 106 -10.35 -4.91 5.58
C ASN A 106 -9.52 -4.26 6.69
N PRO A 107 -9.72 -2.96 6.98
CA PRO A 107 -8.97 -2.32 8.04
C PRO A 107 -9.25 -3.03 9.39
N PRO A 108 -8.33 -2.92 10.36
CA PRO A 108 -8.49 -3.57 11.66
C PRO A 108 -9.87 -3.24 12.26
N PRO A 109 -10.51 -4.15 13.02
CA PRO A 109 -11.84 -3.93 13.59
C PRO A 109 -12.00 -2.62 14.38
N THR A 110 -10.90 -2.06 14.88
CA THR A 110 -10.83 -0.83 15.68
C THR A 110 -10.72 0.46 14.87
N ALA A 111 -10.54 0.39 13.53
CA ALA A 111 -10.51 1.54 12.64
C ALA A 111 -11.90 1.97 12.15
N LYS A 112 -12.96 1.24 12.52
CA LYS A 112 -14.35 1.74 12.47
C LYS A 112 -14.56 2.70 13.66
N LYS A 113 -13.90 3.86 13.65
CA LYS A 113 -14.38 5.00 14.44
C LYS A 113 -15.00 5.99 13.46
N ASP A 114 -16.23 6.36 13.78
CA ASP A 114 -17.06 7.38 13.14
C ASP A 114 -18.01 6.87 12.03
N GLN A 115 -18.76 5.81 12.33
CA GLN A 115 -20.14 5.73 11.86
C GLN A 115 -21.02 6.31 12.98
N PRO A 116 -21.74 7.43 12.79
CA PRO A 116 -22.70 7.89 13.77
C PRO A 116 -23.71 6.78 14.01
N SER A 117 -23.97 6.45 15.26
CA SER A 117 -25.14 5.66 15.65
C SER A 117 -26.38 6.50 15.36
N ASP A 118 -26.86 6.47 14.12
CA ASP A 118 -28.22 6.91 13.82
C ASP A 118 -29.18 5.77 14.21
N TYR A 119 -29.83 6.02 15.36
CA TYR A 119 -31.05 5.44 15.92
C TYR A 119 -31.09 3.93 16.25
#